data_AF-A0A2A5DIC7-F1
#
_entry.id   AF-A0A2A5DIC7-F1
#
_cell.length_a   1.000
_cell.length_b   1.000
_cell.length_c   1.000
_cell.angle_alpha   90.00
_cell.angle_beta   90.00
_cell.angle_gamma   90.00
#
_symmetry.space_group_name_H-M   'P 1'
#
loop_
_entity.id
_entity.type
_entity.pdbx_description
1 polymer ?
#
loop_
_entity_poly.entity_id
_entity_poly.type
_entity_poly.pdbx_seq_one_letter_code
_entity_poly.pdbx_strand_id
1 'polypeptide(L)'
;MEPAQPFIIQVVSASASSISDVDIGDAYGNRALVQTASRSPFGADPNITLSSGVIGVTYIEWLAETERRPFKVGLTEIISSSAGQIDNPITITHRGTQGGREDHAIIPSIDPNQGLTDRGIADDYEYMFDGYTRLRLSQVNGLATVTIKIYPISVLKRIIADGHIDFRKPHITRVSGIEEPHVWKERTEIFDIFVV
;
A
#
# COMPACT_ATOMS: atom_id res chain seq x y z
N MET A 1 -18.66 15.90 -6.22
CA MET A 1 -17.21 16.15 -6.33
C MET A 1 -16.49 14.82 -6.18
N GLU A 2 -16.00 14.24 -7.26
CA GLU A 2 -15.12 13.07 -7.21
C GLU A 2 -13.71 13.47 -6.72
N PRO A 3 -12.99 12.62 -5.98
CA PRO A 3 -11.64 12.93 -5.52
C PRO A 3 -10.67 13.13 -6.70
N ALA A 4 -9.81 14.15 -6.60
CA ALA A 4 -8.81 14.46 -7.61
C ALA A 4 -7.45 13.77 -7.38
N GLN A 5 -7.26 13.16 -6.21
CA GLN A 5 -6.00 12.58 -5.76
C GLN A 5 -6.27 11.34 -4.90
N PRO A 6 -5.30 10.42 -4.75
CA PRO A 6 -5.42 9.33 -3.78
C PRO A 6 -5.56 9.87 -2.36
N PHE A 7 -6.29 9.14 -1.52
CA PHE A 7 -6.31 9.43 -0.09
C PHE A 7 -5.03 8.89 0.53
N ILE A 8 -4.33 9.74 1.27
CA ILE A 8 -3.07 9.38 1.92
C ILE A 8 -3.33 9.38 3.42
N ILE A 9 -3.04 8.27 4.09
CA ILE A 9 -3.15 8.12 5.53
C ILE A 9 -1.77 7.75 6.06
N GLN A 10 -1.32 8.41 7.10
CA GLN A 10 -0.08 8.08 7.77
C GLN A 10 -0.37 7.52 9.16
N VAL A 11 0.31 6.41 9.46
CA VAL A 11 0.32 5.75 10.76
C VAL A 11 1.72 5.94 11.32
N VAL A 12 1.84 6.65 12.43
CA VAL A 12 3.11 6.90 13.10
C VAL A 12 3.09 6.22 14.46
N SER A 13 4.07 5.35 14.71
CA SER A 13 4.30 4.77 16.03
C SER A 13 5.33 5.61 16.79
N ALA A 14 4.94 6.12 17.95
CA ALA A 14 5.84 6.75 18.92
C ALA A 14 6.42 5.74 19.93
N SER A 15 5.99 4.47 19.89
CA SER A 15 6.50 3.43 20.78
C SER A 15 7.84 2.89 20.29
N ALA A 16 8.72 2.54 21.23
CA ALA A 16 9.94 1.80 20.94
C ALA A 16 9.67 0.31 20.65
N SER A 17 8.53 -0.23 21.10
CA SER A 17 8.09 -1.60 20.83
C SER A 17 7.12 -1.64 19.65
N SER A 18 6.95 -2.83 19.07
CA SER A 18 5.87 -3.04 18.11
C SER A 18 4.49 -2.96 18.78
N ILE A 19 3.50 -2.55 18.00
CA ILE A 19 2.10 -2.39 18.40
C ILE A 19 1.26 -3.26 17.48
N SER A 20 0.48 -4.18 18.04
CA SER A 20 -0.38 -5.09 17.27
C SER A 20 -1.74 -4.48 16.94
N ASP A 21 -2.41 -5.03 15.93
CA ASP A 21 -3.82 -4.77 15.60
C ASP A 21 -4.16 -3.28 15.44
N VAL A 22 -3.40 -2.57 14.60
CA VAL A 22 -3.64 -1.14 14.33
C VAL A 22 -4.65 -0.99 13.21
N ASP A 23 -5.68 -0.19 13.46
CA ASP A 23 -6.85 -0.07 12.59
C ASP A 23 -6.95 1.27 11.89
N ILE A 24 -7.28 1.20 10.60
CA ILE A 24 -7.63 2.34 9.75
C ILE A 24 -9.05 2.12 9.22
N GLY A 25 -9.85 3.18 9.11
CA GLY A 25 -11.26 3.09 8.73
C GLY A 25 -12.19 2.84 9.91
N ASP A 26 -13.17 1.96 9.72
CA ASP A 26 -14.27 1.64 10.64
C ASP A 26 -14.90 2.89 11.25
N ALA A 27 -15.30 3.83 10.39
CA ALA A 27 -15.66 5.17 10.80
C ALA A 27 -16.77 5.17 11.86
N TYR A 28 -17.79 4.32 11.74
CA TYR A 28 -18.87 4.24 12.72
C TYR A 28 -18.36 3.86 14.12
N GLY A 29 -17.43 2.90 14.21
CA GLY A 29 -16.83 2.50 15.49
C GLY A 29 -15.83 3.55 16.00
N ASN A 30 -14.93 3.99 15.13
CA ASN A 30 -13.79 4.82 15.51
C ASN A 30 -14.16 6.28 15.80
N ARG A 31 -15.19 6.84 15.15
CA ARG A 31 -15.69 8.19 15.44
C ARG A 31 -16.48 8.25 16.75
N ALA A 32 -17.22 7.19 17.08
CA ALA A 32 -17.94 7.09 18.35
C ALA A 32 -16.97 7.05 19.55
N LEU A 33 -15.84 6.34 19.41
CA LEU A 33 -14.82 6.24 20.46
C LEU A 33 -14.13 7.58 20.77
N VAL A 34 -14.02 8.50 19.81
CA VAL A 34 -13.47 9.85 20.05
C VAL A 34 -14.33 10.66 21.04
N GLN A 35 -15.64 10.37 21.10
CA GLN A 35 -16.57 11.08 21.99
C GLN A 35 -16.50 10.60 23.45
N THR A 36 -15.94 9.42 23.70
CA THR A 36 -15.74 8.84 25.02
C THR A 36 -14.24 8.71 25.28
N ALA A 37 -13.66 9.70 25.97
CA ALA A 37 -12.23 9.96 26.18
C ALA A 37 -11.37 8.83 26.84
N SER A 38 -11.75 7.56 26.77
CA SER A 38 -11.08 6.42 27.43
C SER A 38 -10.19 5.58 26.51
N ARG A 39 -10.07 5.92 25.23
CA ARG A 39 -9.15 5.26 24.28
C ARG A 39 -8.57 6.32 23.36
N SER A 40 -7.35 6.11 22.85
CA SER A 40 -6.88 6.89 21.70
C SER A 40 -8.01 6.88 20.66
N PRO A 41 -8.39 8.03 20.08
CA PRO A 41 -9.30 8.02 18.95
C PRO A 41 -8.77 6.96 17.96
N PHE A 42 -9.62 6.25 17.23
CA PHE A 42 -9.22 5.21 16.25
C PHE A 42 -8.97 3.79 16.78
N GLY A 43 -9.19 3.53 18.07
CA GLY A 43 -8.99 2.17 18.60
C GLY A 43 -7.52 1.74 18.65
N ALA A 44 -6.60 2.62 18.29
CA ALA A 44 -5.18 2.34 18.31
C ALA A 44 -4.61 2.56 19.73
N ASP A 45 -3.45 1.96 19.98
CA ASP A 45 -2.64 2.25 21.16
C ASP A 45 -2.38 3.78 21.27
N PRO A 46 -2.30 4.38 22.47
CA PRO A 46 -1.99 5.81 22.63
C PRO A 46 -0.68 6.24 21.95
N ASN A 47 0.21 5.29 21.64
CA ASN A 47 1.45 5.55 20.91
C ASN A 47 1.28 5.52 19.38
N ILE A 48 0.07 5.29 18.85
CA ILE A 48 -0.23 5.41 17.43
C ILE A 48 -0.91 6.74 17.13
N THR A 49 -0.34 7.48 16.19
CA THR A 49 -0.96 8.67 15.61
C THR A 49 -1.39 8.37 14.18
N LEU A 50 -2.67 8.63 13.87
CA LEU A 50 -3.21 8.57 12.52
C LEU A 50 -3.45 9.98 11.99
N SER A 51 -2.87 10.29 10.84
CA SER A 51 -3.04 11.58 10.16
C SER A 51 -3.45 11.38 8.70
N SER A 52 -4.13 12.38 8.15
CA SER A 52 -4.37 12.47 6.71
C SER A 52 -3.23 13.26 6.07
N GLY A 53 -2.78 12.80 4.91
CA GLY A 53 -1.77 13.48 4.09
C GLY A 53 -2.35 14.64 3.25
N VAL A 54 -3.66 14.88 3.30
CA VAL A 54 -4.30 16.04 2.67
C VAL A 54 -4.21 17.22 3.63
N ILE A 55 -3.56 18.30 3.18
CA ILE A 55 -3.38 19.53 3.96
C ILE A 55 -4.75 20.10 4.36
N GLY A 56 -4.92 20.37 5.65
CA GLY A 56 -6.15 20.98 6.19
C GLY A 56 -7.31 19.99 6.39
N VAL A 57 -7.10 18.70 6.17
CA VAL A 57 -8.09 17.65 6.46
C VAL A 57 -7.52 16.70 7.50
N THR A 58 -8.14 16.66 8.66
CA THR A 58 -7.79 15.72 9.73
C THR A 58 -8.28 14.32 9.40
N TYR A 59 -7.67 13.30 10.02
CA TYR A 59 -8.11 11.91 9.83
C TYR A 59 -9.57 11.68 10.23
N ILE A 60 -10.06 12.39 11.26
CA ILE A 60 -11.47 12.28 11.69
C ILE A 60 -12.45 12.91 10.70
N GLU A 61 -12.06 14.01 10.05
CA GLU A 61 -12.86 14.61 8.97
C GLU A 61 -12.88 13.70 7.75
N TRP A 62 -11.76 13.06 7.43
CA TRP A 62 -11.70 12.05 6.37
C TRP A 62 -12.62 10.86 6.65
N LEU A 63 -12.60 10.31 7.87
CA LEU A 63 -13.54 9.27 8.29
C LEU A 63 -15.01 9.73 8.21
N ALA A 64 -15.28 11.01 8.51
CA ALA A 64 -16.62 11.55 8.39
C ALA A 64 -17.12 11.57 6.94
N GLU A 65 -16.23 11.84 6.00
CA GLU A 65 -16.55 11.83 4.59
C GLU A 65 -16.71 10.42 4.04
N THR A 66 -15.95 9.42 4.52
CA THR A 66 -16.11 8.03 4.08
C THR A 66 -17.46 7.44 4.50
N GLU A 67 -18.05 7.88 5.62
CA GLU A 67 -19.40 7.51 6.02
C GLU A 67 -20.48 8.12 5.12
N ARG A 68 -20.33 9.40 4.77
CA ARG A 68 -21.32 10.14 4.00
C ARG A 68 -21.26 9.81 2.51
N ARG A 69 -20.06 9.51 2.03
CA ARG A 69 -19.74 9.35 0.60
C ARG A 69 -18.83 8.14 0.43
N PRO A 70 -19.38 6.92 0.57
CA PRO A 70 -18.62 5.71 0.33
C PRO A 70 -18.11 5.67 -1.12
N PHE A 71 -16.94 5.06 -1.33
CA PHE A 71 -16.29 5.00 -2.63
C PHE A 71 -15.64 3.63 -2.86
N LYS A 72 -15.52 3.24 -4.14
CA LYS A 72 -14.81 2.02 -4.52
C LYS A 72 -13.31 2.28 -4.63
N VAL A 73 -12.51 1.45 -3.98
CA VAL A 73 -11.05 1.42 -4.09
C VAL A 73 -10.67 0.44 -5.20
N GLY A 74 -9.68 0.83 -6.01
CA GLY A 74 -9.12 -0.05 -7.04
C GLY A 74 -7.63 -0.35 -6.88
N LEU A 75 -6.95 0.36 -5.97
CA LEU A 75 -5.56 0.08 -5.61
C LEU A 75 -5.31 0.56 -4.19
N THR A 76 -4.65 -0.27 -3.39
CA THR A 76 -4.13 0.12 -2.07
C THR A 76 -2.62 -0.03 -2.08
N GLU A 77 -1.90 1.05 -1.79
CA GLU A 77 -0.45 1.05 -1.68
C GLU A 77 -0.04 1.26 -0.22
N ILE A 78 0.89 0.46 0.29
CA ILE A 78 1.47 0.61 1.63
C ILE A 78 2.96 0.79 1.51
N ILE A 79 3.48 1.85 2.09
CA ILE A 79 4.90 2.20 2.15
C ILE A 79 5.30 2.32 3.60
N SER A 80 6.49 1.88 3.97
CA SER A 80 7.01 2.08 5.32
C SER A 80 8.46 2.55 5.34
N SER A 81 8.78 3.33 6.36
CA SER A 81 10.17 3.70 6.71
C SER A 81 10.98 2.56 7.33
N SER A 82 10.35 1.44 7.72
CA SER A 82 11.02 0.29 8.33
C SER A 82 10.99 -0.93 7.40
N ALA A 83 12.15 -1.52 7.15
CA ALA A 83 12.30 -2.65 6.23
C ALA A 83 11.35 -3.82 6.56
N GLY A 84 11.30 -4.26 7.82
CA GLY A 84 10.47 -5.39 8.25
C GLY A 84 8.99 -5.08 8.47
N GLN A 85 8.56 -3.83 8.28
CA GLN A 85 7.15 -3.47 8.48
C GLN A 85 6.24 -4.09 7.43
N ILE A 86 6.77 -4.18 6.22
CA ILE A 86 6.05 -4.54 5.01
C ILE A 86 5.76 -6.04 4.99
N ASP A 87 6.56 -6.85 5.68
CA ASP A 87 6.36 -8.30 5.76
C ASP A 87 5.13 -8.68 6.62
N ASN A 88 4.54 -7.72 7.34
CA ASN A 88 3.36 -7.96 8.17
C ASN A 88 2.08 -7.93 7.32
N PRO A 89 1.18 -8.92 7.47
CA PRO A 89 -0.04 -8.98 6.69
C PRO A 89 -0.99 -7.83 7.07
N ILE A 90 -1.67 -7.32 6.04
CA ILE A 90 -2.69 -6.29 6.18
C ILE A 90 -4.01 -6.92 5.77
N THR A 91 -5.03 -6.81 6.62
CA THR A 91 -6.34 -7.38 6.33
C THR A 91 -7.34 -6.27 6.08
N ILE A 92 -7.97 -6.29 4.92
CA ILE A 92 -9.15 -5.50 4.61
C ILE A 92 -10.35 -6.29 5.10
N THR A 93 -11.17 -5.67 5.93
CA THR A 93 -12.40 -6.25 6.45
C THR A 93 -13.56 -5.34 6.09
N HIS A 94 -14.59 -5.89 5.46
CA HIS A 94 -15.90 -5.25 5.31
C HIS A 94 -16.94 -5.98 6.15
N ARG A 95 -17.78 -5.22 6.85
CA ARG A 95 -18.90 -5.78 7.62
C ARG A 95 -20.21 -5.37 6.96
N GLY A 96 -21.03 -6.36 6.66
CA GLY A 96 -22.39 -6.15 6.17
C GLY A 96 -23.34 -5.80 7.31
N THR A 97 -24.40 -5.07 6.98
CA THR A 97 -25.48 -4.72 7.93
C THR A 97 -26.24 -5.93 8.47
N GLN A 98 -26.17 -7.07 7.77
CA GLN A 98 -26.76 -8.35 8.18
C GLN A 98 -25.83 -9.20 9.06
N GLY A 99 -24.67 -8.67 9.47
CA GLY A 99 -23.68 -9.38 10.28
C GLY A 99 -22.70 -10.26 9.48
N GLY A 100 -22.81 -10.28 8.15
CA GLY A 100 -21.81 -10.88 7.27
C GLY A 100 -20.46 -10.15 7.35
N ARG A 101 -19.38 -10.87 7.10
CA ARG A 101 -18.02 -10.32 7.09
C ARG A 101 -17.26 -10.86 5.88
N GLU A 102 -16.59 -9.96 5.18
CA GLU A 102 -15.67 -10.28 4.09
C GLU A 102 -14.28 -9.82 4.50
N ASP A 103 -13.30 -10.73 4.44
CA ASP A 103 -11.91 -10.46 4.77
C ASP A 103 -11.04 -10.75 3.54
N HIS A 104 -10.17 -9.80 3.20
CA HIS A 104 -9.13 -9.96 2.18
C HIS A 104 -7.78 -9.64 2.80
N ALA A 105 -6.87 -10.60 2.80
CA ALA A 105 -5.51 -10.39 3.29
C ALA A 105 -4.62 -9.93 2.12
N ILE A 106 -4.11 -8.70 2.23
CA ILE A 106 -3.03 -8.22 1.39
C ILE A 106 -1.76 -8.92 1.85
N ILE A 107 -1.25 -9.81 1.00
CA ILE A 107 0.01 -10.50 1.22
C ILE A 107 1.11 -9.74 0.48
N PRO A 108 2.18 -9.32 1.17
CA PRO A 108 3.32 -8.70 0.52
C PRO A 108 3.92 -9.65 -0.52
N SER A 109 3.85 -9.30 -1.80
CA SER A 109 4.69 -9.95 -2.81
C SER A 109 5.78 -8.96 -3.23
N ILE A 110 6.99 -9.16 -2.74
CA ILE A 110 8.17 -8.44 -3.22
C ILE A 110 8.65 -9.17 -4.47
N ASP A 111 8.73 -8.47 -5.62
CA ASP A 111 9.44 -8.99 -6.78
C ASP A 111 10.95 -8.97 -6.47
N PRO A 112 11.64 -10.11 -6.42
CA PRO A 112 13.06 -10.19 -6.04
C PRO A 112 14.00 -9.43 -6.99
N ASN A 113 13.53 -8.99 -8.17
CA ASN A 113 14.32 -8.25 -9.15
C ASN A 113 14.08 -6.73 -9.13
N GLN A 114 13.05 -6.26 -8.42
CA GLN A 114 12.78 -4.84 -8.24
C GLN A 114 13.61 -4.36 -7.06
N GLY A 115 14.81 -3.84 -7.32
CA GLY A 115 15.75 -3.31 -6.30
C GLY A 115 15.26 -2.05 -5.58
N LEU A 116 14.01 -2.03 -5.14
CA LEU A 116 13.38 -0.93 -4.41
C LEU A 116 13.83 -1.00 -2.94
N THR A 117 14.70 -0.06 -2.57
CA THR A 117 15.12 0.17 -1.17
C THR A 117 13.95 0.68 -0.31
N ASP A 118 12.99 1.37 -0.93
CA ASP A 118 11.74 1.76 -0.31
C ASP A 118 10.70 0.68 -0.60
N ARG A 119 10.43 -0.14 0.41
CA ARG A 119 9.49 -1.25 0.31
C ARG A 119 8.10 -0.63 0.17
N GLY A 120 7.42 -0.95 -0.93
CA GLY A 120 6.03 -0.60 -1.17
C GLY A 120 5.26 -1.84 -1.61
N ILE A 121 4.13 -2.15 -0.98
CA ILE A 121 3.18 -3.15 -1.48
C ILE A 121 2.08 -2.42 -2.20
N ALA A 122 1.69 -2.90 -3.37
CA ALA A 122 0.49 -2.47 -4.05
C ALA A 122 -0.41 -3.69 -4.27
N ASP A 123 -1.69 -3.56 -3.94
CA ASP A 123 -2.72 -4.58 -4.13
C ASP A 123 -3.90 -3.97 -4.89
N ASP A 124 -4.31 -4.63 -5.98
CA ASP A 124 -5.36 -4.16 -6.89
C ASP A 124 -6.74 -4.78 -6.60
N TYR A 125 -6.90 -5.37 -5.41
CA TYR A 125 -8.20 -5.87 -4.96
C TYR A 125 -9.21 -4.71 -4.88
N GLU A 126 -10.33 -4.87 -5.58
CA GLU A 126 -11.41 -3.89 -5.56
C GLU A 126 -12.32 -4.12 -4.35
N TYR A 127 -12.51 -3.09 -3.53
CA TYR A 127 -13.42 -3.14 -2.40
C TYR A 127 -14.15 -1.80 -2.20
N MET A 128 -15.29 -1.85 -1.51
CA MET A 128 -15.97 -0.63 -1.08
C MET A 128 -15.30 -0.12 0.20
N PHE A 129 -14.96 1.17 0.23
CA PHE A 129 -14.60 1.87 1.44
C PHE A 129 -15.80 2.69 1.92
N ASP A 130 -16.40 2.24 3.01
CA ASP A 130 -17.53 2.89 3.67
C ASP A 130 -17.29 3.00 5.20
N GLY A 131 -18.33 3.34 5.95
CA GLY A 131 -18.24 3.44 7.41
C GLY A 131 -18.02 2.12 8.16
N TYR A 132 -18.12 0.97 7.49
CA TYR A 132 -17.91 -0.37 8.04
C TYR A 132 -16.61 -1.03 7.55
N THR A 133 -15.95 -0.46 6.54
CA THR A 133 -14.67 -0.95 6.03
C THR A 133 -13.52 -0.63 6.97
N ARG A 134 -12.67 -1.61 7.24
CA ARG A 134 -11.48 -1.49 8.08
C ARG A 134 -10.27 -2.08 7.37
N LEU A 135 -9.13 -1.41 7.46
CA LEU A 135 -7.83 -2.00 7.18
C LEU A 135 -7.13 -2.23 8.52
N ARG A 136 -6.68 -3.45 8.76
CA ARG A 136 -5.93 -3.82 9.96
C ARG A 136 -4.50 -4.14 9.59
N LEU A 137 -3.58 -3.37 10.15
CA LEU A 137 -2.16 -3.73 10.22
C LEU A 137 -2.01 -4.73 11.38
N SER A 138 -1.56 -5.95 11.08
CA SER A 138 -1.36 -6.96 12.13
C SER A 138 -0.34 -6.49 13.18
N GLN A 139 0.65 -5.72 12.73
CA GLN A 139 1.66 -5.10 13.57
C GLN A 139 2.17 -3.80 12.94
N VAL A 140 2.48 -2.81 13.76
CA VAL A 140 3.30 -1.64 13.42
C VAL A 140 4.57 -1.70 14.26
N ASN A 141 5.74 -1.68 13.61
CA ASN A 141 7.04 -1.71 14.27
C ASN A 141 7.27 -0.44 15.11
N GLY A 142 8.13 -0.55 16.13
CA GLY A 142 8.49 0.59 16.95
C GLY A 142 9.14 1.69 16.12
N LEU A 143 8.77 2.94 16.39
CA LEU A 143 9.26 4.15 15.70
C LEU A 143 9.06 4.13 14.17
N ALA A 144 8.19 3.27 13.65
CA ALA A 144 7.91 3.18 12.23
C ALA A 144 6.84 4.18 11.79
N THR A 145 7.00 4.67 10.56
CA THR A 145 5.96 5.39 9.83
C THR A 145 5.46 4.51 8.71
N VAL A 146 4.15 4.31 8.64
CA VAL A 146 3.47 3.58 7.56
C VAL A 146 2.60 4.56 6.82
N THR A 147 2.81 4.70 5.52
CA THR A 147 1.96 5.51 4.64
C THR A 147 1.10 4.59 3.81
N ILE A 148 -0.20 4.73 3.95
CA ILE A 148 -1.21 4.00 3.19
C ILE A 148 -1.81 4.96 2.18
N LYS A 149 -1.73 4.63 0.89
CA LYS A 149 -2.40 5.36 -0.18
C LYS A 149 -3.55 4.52 -0.69
N ILE A 150 -4.75 5.09 -0.64
CA ILE A 150 -5.99 4.48 -1.11
C ILE A 150 -6.37 5.20 -2.40
N TYR A 151 -6.44 4.45 -3.50
CA TYR A 151 -6.81 4.98 -4.80
C TYR A 151 -8.26 4.64 -5.13
N PRO A 152 -9.17 5.64 -5.12
CA PRO A 152 -10.52 5.44 -5.65
C PRO A 152 -10.45 5.03 -7.13
N ILE A 153 -11.37 4.18 -7.57
CA ILE A 153 -11.42 3.71 -8.97
C ILE A 153 -11.49 4.89 -9.96
N SER A 154 -12.22 5.96 -9.63
CA SER A 154 -12.32 7.15 -10.48
C SER A 154 -10.98 7.88 -10.65
N VAL A 155 -10.15 7.89 -9.60
CA VAL A 155 -8.79 8.44 -9.63
C VAL A 155 -7.85 7.50 -10.38
N LEU A 156 -7.89 6.20 -10.07
CA LEU A 156 -7.02 5.19 -10.68
C LEU A 156 -7.21 5.15 -12.21
N LYS A 157 -8.46 5.14 -12.68
CA LYS A 157 -8.78 5.17 -14.11
C LYS A 157 -8.21 6.40 -14.81
N ARG A 158 -8.26 7.56 -14.16
CA ARG A 158 -7.67 8.80 -14.70
C ARG A 158 -6.15 8.70 -14.79
N ILE A 159 -5.48 8.24 -13.73
CA ILE A 159 -4.02 8.08 -13.70
C ILE A 159 -3.54 7.09 -14.78
N ILE A 160 -4.28 6.00 -14.97
CA ILE A 160 -3.98 5.02 -16.03
C ILE A 160 -4.23 5.63 -17.42
N ALA A 161 -5.35 6.36 -17.60
CA ALA A 161 -5.69 6.99 -18.87
C ALA A 161 -4.69 8.08 -19.28
N ASP A 162 -4.16 8.82 -18.30
CA ASP A 162 -3.14 9.86 -18.50
C ASP A 162 -1.72 9.26 -18.74
N GLY A 163 -1.61 7.92 -18.77
CA GLY A 163 -0.37 7.21 -19.11
C GLY A 163 0.71 7.27 -18.04
N HIS A 164 0.36 7.70 -16.82
CA HIS A 164 1.37 8.00 -15.81
C HIS A 164 1.92 6.75 -15.10
N ILE A 165 1.14 5.67 -14.93
CA ILE A 165 1.63 4.41 -14.33
C ILE A 165 0.75 3.23 -14.79
N ASP A 166 1.32 2.27 -15.54
CA ASP A 166 0.68 0.98 -15.83
C ASP A 166 1.25 -0.05 -14.84
N PHE A 167 0.64 -0.17 -13.65
CA PHE A 167 1.11 -1.06 -12.57
C PHE A 167 1.13 -2.55 -12.95
N ARG A 168 0.57 -2.90 -14.12
CA ARG A 168 0.48 -4.28 -14.63
C ARG A 168 1.66 -4.71 -15.48
N LYS A 169 2.60 -3.82 -15.81
CA LYS A 169 3.74 -4.16 -16.66
C LYS A 169 5.04 -3.60 -16.07
N PRO A 170 6.10 -4.41 -15.93
CA PRO A 170 7.42 -3.87 -15.61
C PRO A 170 7.81 -2.86 -16.70
N HIS A 171 8.08 -1.62 -16.29
CA HIS A 171 8.54 -0.58 -17.20
C HIS A 171 10.00 -0.85 -17.55
N ILE A 172 10.23 -1.58 -18.65
CA ILE A 172 11.57 -1.76 -19.20
C ILE A 172 11.89 -0.53 -20.05
N THR A 173 12.58 0.45 -19.46
CA THR A 173 13.24 1.49 -20.25
C THR A 173 14.42 0.84 -20.97
N ARG A 174 14.26 0.54 -22.26
CA ARG A 174 15.41 0.14 -23.09
C ARG A 174 16.37 1.33 -23.12
N VAL A 175 17.53 1.19 -22.47
CA VAL A 175 18.65 2.12 -22.67
C VAL A 175 19.11 1.93 -24.12
N SER A 176 18.67 2.82 -24.99
CA SER A 176 19.17 2.92 -26.36
C SER A 176 20.60 3.46 -26.30
N GLY A 177 21.58 2.58 -26.15
CA GLY A 177 22.98 3.00 -26.11
C GLY A 177 24.00 1.93 -25.74
N ILE A 178 23.75 0.66 -26.04
CA ILE A 178 24.82 -0.35 -26.01
C ILE A 178 24.95 -0.86 -27.44
N GLU A 179 25.98 -0.35 -28.13
CA GLU A 179 26.42 -0.89 -29.41
C GLU A 179 26.57 -2.40 -29.30
N GLU A 180 26.08 -3.11 -30.31
CA GLU A 180 26.14 -4.58 -30.38
C GLU A 180 27.58 -5.05 -30.10
N PRO A 181 27.80 -6.04 -29.22
CA PRO A 181 29.13 -6.62 -29.10
C PRO A 181 29.47 -7.30 -30.42
N HIS A 182 30.52 -6.80 -31.08
CA HIS A 182 31.15 -7.40 -32.24
C HIS A 182 31.33 -8.91 -32.01
N VAL A 183 30.55 -9.70 -32.75
CA VAL A 183 30.68 -11.15 -32.83
C VAL A 183 32.04 -11.44 -33.48
N TRP A 184 33.00 -11.89 -32.67
CA TRP A 184 34.21 -12.52 -33.17
C TRP A 184 33.80 -13.83 -33.83
N LYS A 185 33.83 -13.88 -35.17
CA LYS A 185 33.67 -15.13 -35.93
C LYS A 185 34.86 -16.03 -35.61
N GLU A 186 34.59 -17.13 -34.91
CA GLU A 186 35.52 -18.24 -34.74
C GLU A 186 35.91 -18.77 -36.13
N ARG A 187 37.20 -18.69 -36.48
CA ARG A 187 37.79 -19.46 -37.57
C ARG A 187 38.20 -20.81 -36.99
N THR A 188 37.51 -21.85 -37.41
CA THR A 188 37.88 -23.24 -37.20
C THR A 188 39.15 -23.54 -37.99
N GLU A 189 40.29 -23.72 -37.33
CA GLU A 189 41.46 -24.38 -37.90
C GLU A 189 41.76 -25.64 -37.07
N ILE A 190 41.66 -26.77 -37.76
CA ILE A 190 41.90 -28.12 -37.25
C ILE A 190 43.41 -28.29 -37.08
N PHE A 191 43.88 -28.58 -35.86
CA PHE A 191 45.23 -29.06 -35.62
C PHE A 191 45.15 -30.53 -35.20
N ASP A 192 45.60 -31.42 -36.08
CA ASP A 192 45.87 -32.82 -35.78
C ASP A 192 47.04 -32.90 -34.78
N ILE A 193 46.79 -33.55 -33.64
CA ILE A 193 47.79 -33.94 -32.65
C ILE A 193 48.23 -35.37 -32.98
N PHE A 194 49.49 -35.55 -33.40
CA PHE A 194 50.16 -36.84 -33.34
C PHE A 194 50.80 -37.02 -31.97
N VAL A 195 50.49 -38.13 -31.30
CA VAL A 195 51.13 -38.58 -30.06
C VAL A 195 51.96 -39.83 -30.37
N VAL A 196 53.28 -39.69 -30.12
CA VAL A 196 54.42 -40.63 -30.20
C VAL A 196 54.86 -41.08 -31.60
#